data_AF-A0A6N6KKF9-F1
#
_entry.id   AF-A0A6N6KKF9-F1
#
_cell.length_a   1.000
_cell.length_b   1.000
_cell.length_c   1.000
_cell.angle_alpha   90.00
_cell.angle_beta   90.00
_cell.angle_gamma   90.00
#
_symmetry.space_group_name_H-M   'P 1'
#
loop_
_entity.id
_entity.type
_entity.pdbx_description
1 polymer ?
#
loop_
_entity_poly.entity_id
_entity_poly.type
_entity_poly.pdbx_seq_one_letter_code
_entity_poly.pdbx_strand_id
1 'polypeptide(L)'
;MKTMENILDNSHEKTPNTNYKKWAFRLLIYTIIANIAIGIKIASFISAVHDRSDFEMKLLSLEAISWVCFIAGVVFTFLSYHHKEEKNYQYKVSVWGFSILFFLTIIGNYYYSKILGIAG
;
A
#
# COMPACT_ATOMS: atom_id res chain seq x y z
N MET A 1 9.02 -11.18 52.79
CA MET A 1 9.27 -11.82 51.48
C MET A 1 8.03 -11.73 50.57
N LYS A 2 7.44 -10.53 50.42
CA LYS A 2 6.33 -10.24 49.48
C LYS A 2 6.60 -9.00 48.61
N THR A 3 7.75 -8.36 48.82
CA THR A 3 8.16 -7.13 48.16
C THR A 3 8.99 -7.37 46.89
N MET A 4 9.64 -8.53 46.75
CA MET A 4 10.42 -8.88 45.56
C MET A 4 9.55 -9.39 44.39
N GLU A 5 8.41 -10.03 44.66
CA GLU A 5 7.47 -10.48 43.61
C GLU A 5 6.81 -9.29 42.87
N ASN A 6 6.49 -8.21 43.59
CA ASN A 6 5.89 -7.00 42.99
C ASN A 6 6.84 -6.17 42.11
N ILE A 7 8.15 -6.41 42.20
CA ILE A 7 9.15 -5.66 41.41
C ILE A 7 9.38 -6.34 40.05
N LEU A 8 9.18 -7.66 39.95
CA LEU A 8 9.32 -8.41 38.71
C LEU A 8 8.08 -8.36 37.82
N ASP A 9 6.88 -8.24 38.41
CA ASP A 9 5.61 -8.10 37.66
C ASP A 9 5.45 -6.72 36.99
N ASN A 10 6.26 -5.73 37.42
CA ASN A 10 6.22 -4.36 36.88
C ASN A 10 7.32 -4.09 35.84
N SER A 11 8.00 -5.14 35.37
CA SER A 11 8.75 -5.07 34.13
C SER A 11 7.76 -5.12 32.96
N HIS A 12 6.95 -4.06 32.85
CA HIS A 12 6.07 -3.79 31.73
C HIS A 12 6.78 -4.20 30.45
N GLU A 13 6.36 -5.35 29.94
CA GLU A 13 6.65 -5.80 28.60
C GLU A 13 6.20 -4.64 27.71
N LYS A 14 7.14 -3.78 27.33
CA LYS A 14 6.96 -2.83 26.25
C LYS A 14 6.84 -3.71 25.01
N THR A 15 5.66 -4.30 24.83
CA THR A 15 5.27 -4.88 23.56
C THR A 15 5.62 -3.80 22.55
N PRO A 16 6.50 -4.07 21.57
CA PRO A 16 6.85 -3.06 20.59
C PRO A 16 5.53 -2.58 19.99
N ASN A 17 5.16 -1.34 20.32
CA ASN A 17 3.92 -0.74 19.87
C ASN A 17 4.13 -0.38 18.40
N THR A 18 4.07 -1.40 17.56
CA THR A 18 4.17 -1.28 16.11
C THR A 18 3.04 -0.37 15.66
N ASN A 19 3.40 0.80 15.17
CA ASN A 19 2.43 1.83 14.80
C ASN A 19 1.87 1.50 13.40
N TYR A 20 0.79 0.71 13.37
CA TYR A 20 0.20 0.17 12.14
C TYR A 20 -0.35 1.31 11.27
N LYS A 21 -1.01 2.33 11.85
CA LYS A 21 -1.50 3.52 11.12
C LYS A 21 -0.39 4.29 10.40
N LYS A 22 0.78 4.41 11.02
CA LYS A 22 1.92 5.11 10.41
C LYS A 22 2.49 4.34 9.24
N TRP A 23 2.55 3.01 9.35
CA TRP A 23 2.97 2.15 8.24
C TRP A 23 1.95 2.12 7.10
N ALA A 24 0.66 2.02 7.41
CA ALA A 24 -0.41 2.14 6.42
C ALA A 24 -0.31 3.45 5.63
N PHE A 25 -0.09 4.57 6.33
CA PHE A 25 0.05 5.88 5.70
C PHE A 25 1.30 5.98 4.81
N ARG A 26 2.44 5.43 5.24
CA ARG A 26 3.66 5.38 4.43
C ARG A 26 3.46 4.53 3.18
N LEU A 27 2.83 3.37 3.31
CA LEU A 27 2.52 2.47 2.19
C LEU A 27 1.56 3.12 1.19
N LEU A 28 0.60 3.93 1.65
CA LEU A 28 -0.25 4.71 0.77
C LEU A 28 0.59 5.68 -0.08
N ILE A 29 1.49 6.44 0.55
CA ILE A 29 2.38 7.37 -0.16
C ILE A 29 3.26 6.61 -1.17
N TYR A 30 3.85 5.48 -0.78
CA TYR A 30 4.66 4.66 -1.69
C TYR A 30 3.85 4.14 -2.87
N THR A 31 2.60 3.72 -2.63
CA THR A 31 1.69 3.29 -3.70
C THR A 31 1.43 4.43 -4.68
N ILE A 32 1.15 5.65 -4.20
CA ILE A 32 0.93 6.82 -5.07
C ILE A 32 2.19 7.13 -5.89
N ILE A 33 3.37 7.15 -5.27
CA ILE A 33 4.63 7.41 -5.95
C ILE A 33 4.91 6.34 -7.01
N ALA A 34 4.70 5.07 -6.68
CA ALA A 34 4.87 3.95 -7.61
C ALA A 34 3.95 4.10 -8.83
N ASN A 35 2.67 4.43 -8.63
CA ASN A 35 1.72 4.66 -9.72
C ASN A 35 2.12 5.86 -10.61
N ILE A 36 2.61 6.96 -10.02
CA ILE A 36 3.12 8.10 -10.80
C ILE A 36 4.36 7.68 -11.60
N ALA A 37 5.29 6.92 -11.00
CA ALA A 37 6.49 6.43 -11.67
C ALA A 37 6.16 5.51 -12.84
N ILE A 38 5.17 4.61 -12.67
CA ILE A 38 4.62 3.77 -13.75
C ILE A 38 4.09 4.65 -14.89
N GLY A 39 3.25 5.64 -14.57
CA GLY A 39 2.69 6.57 -15.56
C GLY A 39 3.76 7.32 -16.35
N ILE A 40 4.80 7.82 -15.68
CA ILE A 40 5.94 8.48 -16.32
C ILE A 40 6.68 7.50 -17.25
N LYS A 41 6.93 6.26 -16.79
CA LYS A 41 7.60 5.24 -17.61
C LYS A 41 6.82 4.95 -18.88
N ILE A 42 5.51 4.76 -18.78
CA ILE A 42 4.63 4.55 -19.94
C ILE A 42 4.65 5.76 -20.87
N ALA A 43 4.51 6.99 -20.34
CA ALA A 43 4.51 8.21 -21.14
C ALA A 43 5.85 8.46 -21.85
N SER A 44 6.96 8.03 -21.24
CA SER A 44 8.32 8.15 -21.80
C SER A 44 8.70 7.02 -22.76
N PHE A 45 7.84 6.02 -22.97
CA PHE A 45 8.18 4.87 -23.81
C PHE A 45 8.21 5.24 -25.29
N ILE A 46 9.36 5.05 -25.92
CA ILE A 46 9.56 5.23 -27.37
C ILE A 46 10.12 3.91 -27.91
N SER A 47 9.31 3.22 -28.72
CA SER A 47 9.63 1.89 -29.27
C SER A 47 10.85 1.88 -30.20
N ALA A 48 11.22 3.03 -30.77
CA ALA A 48 12.40 3.17 -31.63
C ALA A 48 13.73 3.22 -30.85
N VAL A 49 13.68 3.44 -29.54
CA VAL A 49 14.87 3.67 -28.70
C VAL A 49 15.01 2.63 -27.59
N HIS A 50 13.90 2.07 -27.11
CA HIS A 50 13.89 1.14 -25.98
C HIS A 50 13.63 -0.29 -26.44
N ASP A 51 14.40 -1.23 -25.88
CA ASP A 51 14.06 -2.65 -25.97
C ASP A 51 12.73 -2.89 -25.24
N ARG A 52 11.78 -3.45 -25.99
CA ARG A 52 10.42 -3.70 -25.54
C ARG A 52 10.39 -4.71 -24.39
N SER A 53 11.17 -5.80 -24.44
CA SER A 53 11.12 -6.83 -23.40
C SER A 53 11.69 -6.31 -22.08
N ASP A 54 12.77 -5.54 -22.13
CA ASP A 54 13.36 -4.92 -20.95
C ASP A 54 12.43 -3.88 -20.33
N PHE A 55 11.73 -3.11 -21.17
CA PHE A 55 10.75 -2.13 -20.70
C PHE A 55 9.57 -2.82 -20.03
N GLU A 56 8.99 -3.84 -20.65
CA GLU A 56 7.87 -4.62 -20.11
C GLU A 56 8.25 -5.28 -18.77
N MET A 57 9.44 -5.88 -18.67
CA MET A 57 9.90 -6.52 -17.43
C MET A 57 10.09 -5.50 -16.29
N LYS A 58 10.67 -4.33 -16.59
CA LYS A 58 10.82 -3.24 -15.59
C LYS A 58 9.46 -2.70 -15.16
N LEU A 59 8.54 -2.52 -16.10
CA LEU A 59 7.18 -2.05 -15.81
C LEU A 59 6.44 -3.05 -14.91
N LEU A 60 6.46 -4.33 -15.25
CA LEU A 60 5.87 -5.41 -14.46
C LEU A 60 6.45 -5.49 -13.05
N SER A 61 7.77 -5.32 -12.90
CA SER A 61 8.40 -5.32 -11.58
C SER A 61 7.93 -4.15 -10.71
N LEU A 62 7.77 -2.97 -11.30
CA LEU A 62 7.32 -1.77 -10.61
C LEU A 62 5.83 -1.85 -10.24
N GLU A 63 5.04 -2.45 -11.12
CA GLU A 63 3.64 -2.76 -10.88
C GLU A 63 3.47 -3.78 -9.75
N ALA A 64 4.28 -4.85 -9.73
CA ALA A 64 4.28 -5.84 -8.66
C ALA A 64 4.60 -5.21 -7.29
N ILE A 65 5.60 -4.31 -7.24
CA ILE A 65 5.92 -3.56 -6.01
C ILE A 65 4.73 -2.69 -5.58
N SER A 66 4.09 -1.99 -6.52
CA SER A 66 2.90 -1.17 -6.25
C SER A 66 1.77 -2.00 -5.63
N TRP A 67 1.49 -3.18 -6.19
CA TRP A 67 0.49 -4.11 -5.65
C TRP A 67 0.83 -4.63 -4.26
N VAL A 68 2.08 -4.99 -4.00
CA VAL A 68 2.53 -5.42 -2.67
C VAL A 68 2.35 -4.29 -1.66
N CYS A 69 2.73 -3.06 -2.00
CA CYS A 69 2.53 -1.90 -1.14
C CYS A 69 1.04 -1.64 -0.87
N PHE A 70 0.19 -1.78 -1.89
CA PHE A 70 -1.25 -1.60 -1.76
C PHE A 70 -1.87 -2.64 -0.82
N ILE A 71 -1.61 -3.93 -1.06
CA ILE A 71 -2.16 -5.03 -0.24
C ILE A 71 -1.65 -4.91 1.20
N ALA A 72 -0.35 -4.71 1.39
CA ALA A 72 0.23 -4.51 2.71
C ALA A 72 -0.43 -3.30 3.40
N GLY A 73 -0.60 -2.18 2.70
CA GLY A 73 -1.20 -0.98 3.23
C GLY A 73 -2.65 -1.17 3.71
N VAL A 74 -3.45 -1.93 2.96
CA VAL A 74 -4.81 -2.32 3.36
C VAL A 74 -4.77 -3.20 4.62
N VAL A 75 -3.88 -4.20 4.67
CA VAL A 75 -3.71 -5.08 5.84
C VAL A 75 -3.28 -4.27 7.08
N PHE A 76 -2.33 -3.35 6.95
CA PHE A 76 -1.91 -2.45 8.03
C PHE A 76 -3.05 -1.53 8.49
N THR A 77 -3.90 -1.07 7.58
CA THR A 77 -5.10 -0.28 7.92
C THR A 77 -6.09 -1.11 8.74
N PHE A 78 -6.30 -2.38 8.38
CA PHE A 78 -7.15 -3.30 9.12
C PHE A 78 -6.56 -3.66 10.51
N LEU A 79 -5.26 -3.93 10.58
CA LEU A 79 -4.55 -4.18 11.84
C LEU A 79 -4.64 -2.98 12.79
N SER A 80 -4.54 -1.77 12.27
CA SER A 80 -4.74 -0.52 13.03
C SER A 80 -6.14 -0.45 13.65
N TYR A 81 -7.17 -0.84 12.90
CA TYR A 81 -8.55 -0.93 13.40
C TYR A 81 -8.70 -1.99 14.49
N HIS A 82 -8.13 -3.19 14.28
CA HIS A 82 -8.18 -4.29 15.26
C HIS A 82 -7.48 -3.94 16.58
N HIS A 83 -6.32 -3.27 16.50
CA HIS A 83 -5.55 -2.83 17.67
C HIS A 83 -6.11 -1.57 18.34
N LYS A 84 -7.27 -1.06 17.88
CA LYS A 84 -7.94 0.13 18.42
C LYS A 84 -7.02 1.34 18.49
N GLU A 85 -6.11 1.49 17.52
CA GLU A 85 -5.22 2.65 17.46
C GLU A 85 -6.03 3.94 17.29
N GLU A 86 -5.50 5.06 17.80
CA GLU A 86 -6.18 6.35 17.65
C GLU A 86 -6.39 6.69 16.17
N LYS A 87 -7.64 7.02 15.84
CA LYS A 87 -8.12 7.34 14.48
C LYS A 87 -7.75 8.76 14.06
N ASN A 88 -6.45 9.06 14.08
CA ASN A 88 -5.88 10.35 13.71
C ASN A 88 -5.94 10.53 12.18
N TYR A 89 -5.45 11.68 11.69
CA TYR A 89 -5.46 11.99 10.26
C TYR A 89 -4.82 10.89 9.40
N GLN A 90 -3.73 10.26 9.87
CA GLN A 90 -3.03 9.18 9.16
C GLN A 90 -3.93 7.98 8.88
N TYR A 91 -4.71 7.56 9.87
CA TYR A 91 -5.67 6.46 9.72
C TYR A 91 -6.77 6.85 8.74
N LYS A 92 -7.39 8.01 8.91
CA LYS A 92 -8.48 8.48 8.05
C LYS A 92 -8.01 8.59 6.59
N VAL A 93 -6.87 9.21 6.35
CA VAL A 93 -6.29 9.35 5.00
C VAL A 93 -5.93 8.00 4.41
N SER A 94 -5.42 7.05 5.20
CA SER A 94 -5.15 5.69 4.72
C SER A 94 -6.42 4.97 4.27
N VAL A 95 -7.47 4.98 5.10
CA VAL A 95 -8.76 4.36 4.76
C VAL A 95 -9.35 4.95 3.48
N TRP A 96 -9.47 6.28 3.41
CA TRP A 96 -10.03 6.95 2.23
C TRP A 96 -9.13 6.79 1.00
N GLY A 97 -7.81 6.93 1.17
CA GLY A 97 -6.83 6.82 0.10
C GLY A 97 -6.81 5.44 -0.55
N PHE A 98 -6.73 4.37 0.24
CA PHE A 98 -6.78 3.00 -0.30
C PHE A 98 -8.14 2.68 -0.92
N SER A 99 -9.24 3.19 -0.35
CA SER A 99 -10.57 3.02 -0.95
C SER A 99 -10.66 3.68 -2.33
N ILE A 100 -10.19 4.92 -2.47
CA ILE A 100 -10.16 5.64 -3.75
C ILE A 100 -9.28 4.90 -4.77
N LEU A 101 -8.08 4.49 -4.37
CA LEU A 101 -7.18 3.74 -5.24
C LEU A 101 -7.82 2.43 -5.71
N PHE A 102 -8.51 1.71 -4.83
CA PHE A 102 -9.24 0.49 -5.19
C PHE A 102 -10.28 0.73 -6.28
N PHE A 103 -11.13 1.77 -6.12
CA PHE A 103 -12.12 2.11 -7.14
C PHE A 103 -11.50 2.57 -8.45
N LEU A 104 -10.42 3.35 -8.40
CA LEU A 104 -9.68 3.76 -9.60
C LEU A 104 -9.16 2.54 -10.36
N THR A 105 -8.62 1.54 -9.67
CA THR A 105 -8.15 0.30 -10.30
C THR A 105 -9.29 -0.46 -10.95
N ILE A 106 -10.44 -0.63 -10.29
CA ILE A 106 -11.61 -1.32 -10.86
C ILE A 106 -12.10 -0.58 -12.12
N ILE A 107 -12.27 0.74 -12.02
CA ILE A 107 -12.74 1.57 -13.13
C ILE A 107 -11.77 1.50 -14.31
N GLY A 108 -10.47 1.60 -14.06
CA GLY A 108 -9.43 1.49 -15.08
C GLY A 108 -9.47 0.14 -15.81
N ASN A 109 -9.59 -0.95 -15.05
CA ASN A 109 -9.71 -2.31 -15.63
C ASN A 109 -10.99 -2.47 -16.46
N TYR A 110 -12.11 -1.91 -16.00
CA TYR A 110 -13.37 -1.93 -16.75
C TYR A 110 -13.27 -1.20 -18.09
N TYR A 111 -12.63 -0.03 -18.14
CA TYR A 111 -12.40 0.67 -19.41
C TYR A 111 -11.45 -0.12 -20.32
N TYR A 112 -10.38 -0.70 -19.76
CA TYR A 112 -9.42 -1.49 -20.52
C TYR A 112 -10.07 -2.73 -21.16
N SER A 113 -10.89 -3.48 -20.40
CA SER A 113 -11.59 -4.66 -20.92
C SER A 113 -12.62 -4.31 -22.01
N LYS A 114 -13.27 -3.16 -21.89
CA LYS A 114 -14.20 -2.63 -22.90
C LYS A 114 -13.48 -2.24 -24.19
N ILE A 115 -12.31 -1.60 -24.10
CA ILE A 115 -11.51 -1.23 -25.28
C ILE A 115 -11.02 -2.48 -26.03
N LEU A 116 -10.64 -3.53 -25.31
CA LEU A 116 -10.19 -4.79 -25.91
C LEU A 116 -11.32 -5.70 -26.39
N GLY A 117 -12.59 -5.32 -26.19
CA GLY A 117 -13.74 -6.12 -26.62
C GLY A 117 -13.91 -7.45 -25.86
N ILE A 118 -13.32 -7.56 -24.67
CA ILE A 118 -13.37 -8.79 -23.84
C ILE A 118 -14.65 -8.80 -22.98
N ALA A 119 -15.20 -7.63 -22.67
CA ALA A 119 -16.48 -7.48 -21.99
C ALA A 119 -17.61 -7.25 -23.00
N GLY A 120 -18.29 -8.33 -23.37
CA GLY A 120 -19.54 -8.36 -24.13
C GLY A 120 -20.63 -9.07 -23.32
#